data_AF-J0YTG4-F1
#
_entry.id   AF-J0YTG4-F1
#
_cell.length_a   1.000
_cell.length_b   1.000
_cell.length_c   1.000
_cell.angle_alpha   90.00
_cell.angle_beta   90.00
_cell.angle_gamma   90.00
#
_symmetry.space_group_name_H-M   'P 1'
#
loop_
_entity.id
_entity.type
_entity.pdbx_description
1 polymer ?
#
loop_
_entity_poly.entity_id
_entity_poly.type
_entity_poly.pdbx_seq_one_letter_code
_entity_poly.pdbx_strand_id
1 'polypeptide(L)'
;MTKTKKLDMELPKEGRFISSEFPILRENLTKIDQTISDVEEKLDEKAPSKHTHTISDVTDLEAALKAKMAADKTFTFADLSDIEGAKDVANNYVLYKSSNNNFTFGSAISLLGAHQHKTEDIVGLDDFRAKINQDLTAYGRLKQANEWQNYNKFTSKVTMSGGLELLGNASLNLTHNGEMVTSLSTNGSLLKGPLKVDGDLVYTKAQVDAVILAEIKSLKKDWTDKIINWLALADAELLYTQDEKIQWPNWVTDKTKVEIQAWGGGGSGGGADTPGLGGGGGGGGCSVWYGYKADLKGHEDITIGKGGACIASRSATSHSGGTTIIGKDFITATGGQGGGGGHSLKSGSGGAGGIGGNFSLATDDRPNFAKGGNGNPGTSGIDGKTSGNGGDAGGDTSRGGSGGIGQGSYSSGKAGRGFGGGGAGAHSDYSPSGAGADGAVLIRLWKD
;
A
#
# COMPACT_ATOMS: atom_id res chain seq x y z
N MET A 1 -15.39 102.84 -5.53
CA MET A 1 -15.41 101.72 -6.49
C MET A 1 -15.85 100.49 -5.74
N THR A 2 -16.73 99.67 -6.32
CA THR A 2 -17.30 98.49 -5.63
C THR A 2 -16.25 97.38 -5.64
N LYS A 3 -15.95 96.79 -4.47
CA LYS A 3 -14.94 95.74 -4.31
C LYS A 3 -15.52 94.48 -3.66
N THR A 4 -14.86 93.34 -3.84
CA THR A 4 -15.26 92.08 -3.18
C THR A 4 -14.88 92.06 -1.69
N LYS A 5 -15.69 91.38 -0.87
CA LYS A 5 -15.56 91.43 0.60
C LYS A 5 -14.33 90.69 1.16
N LYS A 6 -13.91 89.58 0.52
CA LYS A 6 -12.84 88.72 1.05
C LYS A 6 -11.46 89.08 0.52
N LEU A 7 -11.36 89.43 -0.76
CA LEU A 7 -10.08 89.63 -1.46
C LEU A 7 -9.85 91.07 -1.91
N ASP A 8 -10.75 91.99 -1.55
CA ASP A 8 -10.71 93.41 -1.92
C ASP A 8 -10.48 93.64 -3.43
N MET A 9 -11.06 92.76 -4.26
CA MET A 9 -10.92 92.80 -5.71
C MET A 9 -11.86 93.84 -6.31
N GLU A 10 -11.36 94.67 -7.21
CA GLU A 10 -12.16 95.72 -7.83
C GLU A 10 -13.10 95.15 -8.90
N LEU A 11 -14.38 95.49 -8.85
CA LEU A 11 -15.36 95.01 -9.82
C LEU A 11 -15.28 95.81 -11.14
N PRO A 12 -15.55 95.15 -12.29
CA PRO A 12 -15.66 95.84 -13.57
C PRO A 12 -16.67 96.99 -13.50
N LYS A 13 -16.37 98.11 -14.17
CA LYS A 13 -17.25 99.27 -14.20
C LYS A 13 -17.65 99.64 -15.63
N GLU A 14 -18.95 99.68 -15.89
CA GLU A 14 -19.46 100.13 -17.19
C GLU A 14 -18.96 101.54 -17.54
N GLY A 15 -18.52 101.71 -18.79
CA GLY A 15 -17.98 102.98 -19.32
C GLY A 15 -16.48 103.21 -19.05
N ARG A 16 -15.76 102.31 -18.36
CA ARG A 16 -14.30 102.38 -18.24
C ARG A 16 -13.64 101.84 -19.52
N PHE A 17 -12.60 102.51 -20.01
CA PHE A 17 -11.84 102.01 -21.16
C PHE A 17 -11.24 100.63 -20.86
N ILE A 18 -11.28 99.74 -21.85
CA ILE A 18 -10.76 98.38 -21.76
C ILE A 18 -9.28 98.37 -21.35
N SER A 19 -8.49 99.36 -21.80
CA SER A 19 -7.09 99.53 -21.42
C SER A 19 -6.88 99.71 -19.92
N SER A 20 -7.88 100.19 -19.18
CA SER A 20 -7.84 100.36 -17.73
C SER A 20 -8.49 99.20 -16.98
N GLU A 21 -9.43 98.48 -17.59
CA GLU A 21 -10.06 97.28 -17.01
C GLU A 21 -9.14 96.04 -17.09
N PHE A 22 -8.34 95.91 -18.15
CA PHE A 22 -7.48 94.74 -18.34
C PHE A 22 -6.41 94.56 -17.24
N PRO A 23 -5.70 95.61 -16.77
CA PRO A 23 -4.79 95.48 -15.63
C PRO A 23 -5.51 95.10 -14.32
N ILE A 24 -6.72 95.63 -14.09
CA ILE A 24 -7.52 95.34 -12.90
C ILE A 24 -7.96 93.87 -12.89
N LEU A 25 -8.40 93.36 -14.04
CA LEU A 25 -8.75 91.94 -14.19
C LEU A 25 -7.54 91.04 -13.93
N ARG A 26 -6.36 91.40 -14.46
CA ARG A 26 -5.12 90.65 -14.21
C ARG A 26 -4.78 90.61 -12.72
N GLU A 27 -4.83 91.76 -12.04
CA GLU A 27 -4.56 91.83 -10.60
C GLU A 27 -5.54 90.97 -9.78
N ASN A 28 -6.83 91.02 -10.12
CA ASN A 28 -7.84 90.22 -9.45
C ASN A 28 -7.62 88.71 -9.67
N LEU A 29 -7.27 88.29 -10.88
CA LEU A 29 -6.94 86.89 -11.17
C LEU A 29 -5.72 86.43 -10.37
N THR A 30 -4.69 87.24 -10.25
CA THR A 30 -3.52 86.94 -9.40
C THR A 30 -3.90 86.82 -7.93
N LYS A 31 -4.79 87.67 -7.41
CA LYS A 31 -5.28 87.57 -6.02
C LYS A 31 -6.07 86.28 -5.77
N ILE A 32 -6.86 85.85 -6.74
CA ILE A 32 -7.62 84.58 -6.65
C ILE A 32 -6.65 83.40 -6.61
N ASP A 33 -5.68 83.37 -7.53
CA ASP A 33 -4.70 82.29 -7.64
C ASP A 33 -3.90 82.12 -6.34
N GLN A 34 -3.40 83.23 -5.79
CA GLN A 34 -2.70 83.22 -4.50
C GLN A 34 -3.59 82.71 -3.35
N THR A 35 -4.85 83.13 -3.32
CA THR A 35 -5.78 82.69 -2.25
C THR A 35 -6.06 81.19 -2.34
N ILE A 36 -6.17 80.63 -3.55
CA ILE A 36 -6.37 79.19 -3.74
C ILE A 36 -5.14 78.44 -3.21
N SER A 37 -3.93 78.86 -3.59
CA SER A 37 -2.68 78.28 -3.10
C SER A 37 -2.60 78.31 -1.57
N ASP A 38 -2.94 79.45 -0.93
CA ASP A 38 -2.91 79.59 0.54
C ASP A 38 -3.93 78.67 1.25
N VAL A 39 -5.05 78.36 0.59
CA VAL A 39 -6.09 77.46 1.13
C VAL A 39 -5.64 76.01 1.02
N GLU A 40 -5.02 75.62 -0.09
CA GLU A 40 -4.47 74.28 -0.28
C GLU A 40 -3.38 73.98 0.75
N GLU A 41 -2.43 74.90 0.96
CA GLU A 41 -1.37 74.74 1.96
C GLU A 41 -1.93 74.53 3.38
N LYS A 42 -2.93 75.35 3.78
CA LYS A 42 -3.58 75.20 5.09
C LYS A 42 -4.42 73.94 5.23
N LEU A 43 -4.92 73.39 4.13
CA LEU A 43 -5.68 72.14 4.15
C LEU A 43 -4.73 70.95 4.38
N ASP A 44 -3.58 70.96 3.71
CA ASP A 44 -2.55 69.93 3.85
C ASP A 44 -1.97 69.88 5.27
N GLU A 45 -1.85 71.03 5.97
CA GLU A 45 -1.43 71.08 7.37
C GLU A 45 -2.45 70.48 8.36
N LYS A 46 -3.75 70.52 8.04
CA LYS A 46 -4.81 70.07 8.96
C LYS A 46 -5.00 68.56 8.99
N ALA A 47 -4.56 67.84 7.98
CA ALA A 47 -4.73 66.41 7.89
C ALA A 47 -3.55 65.75 7.16
N PRO A 48 -2.36 65.67 7.79
CA PRO A 48 -1.26 64.89 7.24
C PRO A 48 -1.77 63.47 6.98
N SER A 49 -1.46 62.92 5.80
CA SER A 49 -1.96 61.63 5.31
C SER A 49 -1.68 60.43 6.24
N LYS A 50 -0.82 60.64 7.25
CA LYS A 50 -0.56 59.72 8.36
C LYS A 50 -0.53 60.53 9.65
N HIS A 51 -1.41 60.21 10.59
CA HIS A 51 -1.30 60.64 11.99
C HIS A 51 -1.35 59.42 12.91
N THR A 52 -0.74 59.54 14.08
CA THR A 52 -0.65 58.48 15.10
C THR A 52 -1.30 58.97 16.38
N HIS A 53 -2.02 58.09 17.06
CA HIS A 53 -2.53 58.35 18.40
C HIS A 53 -1.67 57.65 19.45
N THR A 54 -1.34 58.34 20.53
CA THR A 54 -0.80 57.69 21.73
C THR A 54 -1.95 57.04 22.52
N ILE A 55 -1.66 56.07 23.39
CA ILE A 55 -2.70 55.45 24.25
C ILE A 55 -3.44 56.51 25.08
N SER A 56 -2.73 57.57 25.50
CA SER A 56 -3.29 58.69 26.25
C SER A 56 -4.31 59.52 25.47
N ASP A 57 -4.34 59.42 24.15
CA ASP A 57 -5.31 60.13 23.30
C ASP A 57 -6.70 59.48 23.34
N VAL A 58 -6.78 58.22 23.82
CA VAL A 58 -8.03 57.47 23.94
C VAL A 58 -8.42 57.39 25.41
N THR A 59 -9.39 58.21 25.79
CA THR A 59 -9.97 58.21 27.15
C THR A 59 -10.38 56.79 27.55
N ASP A 60 -10.04 56.41 28.78
CA ASP A 60 -10.35 55.13 29.43
C ASP A 60 -9.70 53.86 28.85
N LEU A 61 -8.91 53.94 27.78
CA LEU A 61 -8.26 52.76 27.18
C LEU A 61 -7.31 52.06 28.16
N GLU A 62 -6.49 52.84 28.89
CA GLU A 62 -5.56 52.29 29.88
C GLU A 62 -6.30 51.58 31.03
N ALA A 63 -7.39 52.18 31.51
CA ALA A 63 -8.22 51.59 32.57
C ALA A 63 -8.88 50.29 32.10
N ALA A 64 -9.41 50.27 30.87
CA ALA A 64 -9.99 49.08 30.26
C ALA A 64 -8.97 47.95 30.12
N LEU A 65 -7.73 48.25 29.72
CA LEU A 65 -6.64 47.26 29.61
C LEU A 65 -6.24 46.71 30.98
N LYS A 66 -6.08 47.56 32.01
CA LYS A 66 -5.77 47.13 33.38
C LYS A 66 -6.87 46.24 33.97
N ALA A 67 -8.14 46.51 33.64
CA ALA A 67 -9.27 45.70 34.10
C ALA A 67 -9.31 44.29 33.48
N LYS A 68 -8.70 44.08 32.30
CA LYS A 68 -8.64 42.75 31.66
C LYS A 68 -7.71 41.78 32.38
N MET A 69 -6.67 42.28 33.04
CA MET A 69 -5.70 41.51 33.80
C MET A 69 -5.31 42.29 35.06
N ALA A 70 -6.19 42.27 36.06
CA ALA A 70 -5.94 42.92 37.34
C ALA A 70 -4.69 42.33 38.02
N ALA A 71 -3.90 43.17 38.69
CA ALA A 71 -2.63 42.75 39.28
C ALA A 71 -2.79 41.70 40.41
N ASP A 72 -3.97 41.62 41.01
CA ASP A 72 -4.36 40.67 42.06
C ASP A 72 -5.08 39.43 41.51
N LYS A 73 -5.21 39.30 40.18
CA LYS A 73 -5.83 38.13 39.55
C LYS A 73 -5.02 36.88 39.87
N THR A 74 -5.63 35.93 40.58
CA THR A 74 -5.06 34.61 40.83
C THR A 74 -5.58 33.61 39.80
N PHE A 75 -4.74 32.62 39.49
CA PHE A 75 -5.08 31.47 38.68
C PHE A 75 -4.97 30.22 39.55
N THR A 76 -6.00 29.37 39.53
CA THR A 76 -5.92 28.03 40.13
C THR A 76 -5.11 27.13 39.21
N PHE A 77 -4.22 26.32 39.80
CA PHE A 77 -3.42 25.34 39.07
C PHE A 77 -4.26 24.36 38.23
N ALA A 78 -5.49 24.05 38.67
CA ALA A 78 -6.37 23.13 37.95
C ALA A 78 -6.94 23.71 36.65
N ASP A 79 -6.99 25.04 36.51
CA ASP A 79 -7.54 25.71 35.34
C ASP A 79 -6.47 25.97 34.25
N LEU A 80 -5.20 25.68 34.56
CA LEU A 80 -4.09 25.85 33.62
C LEU A 80 -3.95 24.59 32.75
N SER A 81 -4.29 24.72 31.47
CA SER A 81 -4.20 23.62 30.48
C SER A 81 -2.87 23.59 29.72
N ASP A 82 -2.07 24.64 29.85
CA ASP A 82 -0.89 24.96 29.05
C ASP A 82 0.36 25.20 29.93
N ILE A 83 0.48 24.44 31.03
CA ILE A 83 1.67 24.51 31.88
C ILE A 83 2.90 24.06 31.07
N GLU A 84 3.78 25.00 30.78
CA GLU A 84 5.04 24.77 30.08
C GLU A 84 5.84 23.66 30.78
N GLY A 85 6.26 22.64 30.01
CA GLY A 85 6.98 21.47 30.49
C GLY A 85 6.13 20.30 30.99
N ALA A 86 4.80 20.45 31.18
CA ALA A 86 3.94 19.34 31.64
C ALA A 86 3.77 18.23 30.57
N LYS A 87 3.81 18.58 29.29
CA LYS A 87 3.75 17.62 28.17
C LYS A 87 5.11 16.97 27.87
N ASP A 88 6.20 17.67 28.18
CA ASP A 88 7.55 17.29 27.82
C ASP A 88 8.27 16.51 28.93
N VAL A 89 7.67 16.43 30.13
CA VAL A 89 8.24 15.71 31.28
C VAL A 89 7.88 14.23 31.25
N ALA A 90 8.83 13.38 31.66
CA ALA A 90 8.62 11.94 31.76
C ALA A 90 7.58 11.58 32.86
N ASN A 91 6.90 10.45 32.67
CA ASN A 91 5.98 9.90 33.66
C ASN A 91 6.64 9.77 35.04
N ASN A 92 5.88 10.02 36.11
CA ASN A 92 6.28 9.94 37.53
C ASN A 92 7.22 11.07 38.03
N TYR A 93 7.28 12.19 37.31
CA TYR A 93 7.85 13.42 37.84
C TYR A 93 6.82 14.16 38.67
N VAL A 94 7.28 14.80 39.74
CA VAL A 94 6.44 15.58 40.66
C VAL A 94 6.82 17.05 40.57
N LEU A 95 5.80 17.92 40.70
CA LEU A 95 6.01 19.36 40.78
C LEU A 95 6.53 19.71 42.18
N TYR A 96 7.64 20.43 42.25
CA TYR A 96 8.18 20.93 43.51
C TYR A 96 8.61 22.38 43.38
N LYS A 97 8.68 23.07 44.52
CA LYS A 97 9.20 24.42 44.60
C LYS A 97 10.73 24.37 44.68
N SER A 98 11.40 24.91 43.67
CA SER A 98 12.84 25.06 43.65
C SER A 98 13.30 26.21 44.56
N SER A 99 14.59 26.24 44.88
CA SER A 99 15.22 27.25 45.74
C SER A 99 15.14 28.67 45.20
N ASN A 100 14.93 28.83 43.89
CA ASN A 100 14.72 30.13 43.23
C ASN A 100 13.26 30.63 43.30
N ASN A 101 12.42 30.04 44.19
CA ASN A 101 10.98 30.31 44.31
C ASN A 101 10.12 29.98 43.08
N ASN A 102 10.67 29.29 42.07
CA ASN A 102 9.89 28.81 40.93
C ASN A 102 9.44 27.36 41.14
N PHE A 103 8.32 26.98 40.53
CA PHE A 103 7.91 25.59 40.43
C PHE A 103 8.61 24.90 39.26
N THR A 104 9.10 23.69 39.48
CA THR A 104 9.74 22.87 38.44
C THR A 104 9.44 21.40 38.66
N PHE A 105 9.62 20.58 37.64
CA PHE A 105 9.45 19.13 37.72
C PHE A 105 10.76 18.43 38.09
N GLY A 106 10.68 17.40 38.92
CA GLY A 106 11.80 16.52 39.25
C GLY A 106 11.33 15.08 39.48
N SER A 107 12.23 14.11 39.29
CA SER A 107 11.87 12.72 39.58
C SER A 107 11.66 12.54 41.08
N ALA A 108 10.63 11.77 41.47
CA ALA A 108 10.35 11.49 42.87
C ALA A 108 11.58 10.91 43.60
N ILE A 109 12.38 10.09 42.91
CA ILE A 109 13.61 9.48 43.43
C ILE A 109 14.69 10.54 43.72
N SER A 110 14.87 11.54 42.84
CA SER A 110 15.88 12.59 43.06
C SER A 110 15.49 13.54 44.19
N LEU A 111 14.18 13.75 44.39
CA LEU A 111 13.64 14.67 45.40
C LEU A 111 13.56 14.04 46.79
N LEU A 112 13.12 12.78 46.87
CA LEU A 112 12.94 12.06 48.13
C LEU A 112 14.20 11.28 48.54
N GLY A 113 15.15 11.09 47.60
CA GLY A 113 16.34 10.28 47.81
C GLY A 113 16.03 8.79 47.99
N ALA A 114 17.09 8.01 48.22
CA ALA A 114 16.95 6.64 48.70
C ALA A 114 16.38 6.69 50.12
N HIS A 115 15.17 6.16 50.29
CA HIS A 115 14.51 6.06 51.59
C HIS A 115 14.19 4.59 51.89
N GLN A 116 14.06 4.29 53.18
CA GLN A 116 13.72 2.97 53.68
C GLN A 116 12.28 3.00 54.19
N HIS A 117 11.59 1.89 54.01
CA HIS A 117 10.29 1.62 54.61
C HIS A 117 10.48 0.63 55.75
N LYS A 118 9.74 0.82 56.84
CA LYS A 118 9.60 -0.23 57.83
C LYS A 118 8.72 -1.35 57.25
N THR A 119 8.80 -2.54 57.83
CA THR A 119 7.96 -3.67 57.40
C THR A 119 6.48 -3.30 57.52
N GLU A 120 6.14 -2.54 58.57
CA GLU A 120 4.79 -2.03 58.84
C GLU A 120 4.23 -1.13 57.72
N ASP A 121 5.09 -0.52 56.91
CA ASP A 121 4.67 0.33 55.78
C ASP A 121 4.26 -0.50 54.54
N ILE A 122 4.52 -1.81 54.55
CA ILE A 122 4.26 -2.73 53.42
C ILE A 122 2.98 -3.52 53.69
N VAL A 123 1.87 -3.05 53.13
CA VAL A 123 0.56 -3.72 53.23
C VAL A 123 0.64 -5.13 52.62
N GLY A 124 0.24 -6.15 53.41
CA GLY A 124 0.13 -7.55 52.97
C GLY A 124 1.38 -8.42 53.19
N LEU A 125 2.48 -7.89 53.73
CA LEU A 125 3.69 -8.66 54.00
C LEU A 125 3.49 -9.71 55.10
N ASP A 126 2.71 -9.39 56.13
CA ASP A 126 2.45 -10.31 57.24
C ASP A 126 1.53 -11.47 56.82
N ASP A 127 0.54 -11.21 55.96
CA ASP A 127 -0.32 -12.24 55.37
C ASP A 127 0.49 -13.23 54.51
N PHE A 128 1.49 -12.72 53.78
CA PHE A 128 2.39 -13.55 53.00
C PHE A 128 3.27 -14.43 53.89
N ARG A 129 3.84 -13.86 54.96
CA ARG A 129 4.66 -14.62 55.94
C ARG A 129 3.84 -15.69 56.65
N ALA A 130 2.59 -15.42 56.99
CA ALA A 130 1.70 -16.38 57.61
C ALA A 130 1.42 -17.59 56.70
N LYS A 131 1.33 -17.39 55.38
CA LYS A 131 1.15 -18.48 54.39
C LYS A 131 2.38 -19.39 54.26
N ILE A 132 3.60 -18.86 54.40
CA ILE A 132 4.82 -19.68 54.30
C ILE A 132 4.99 -20.60 55.51
N ASN A 133 4.58 -20.15 56.70
CA ASN A 133 4.83 -20.88 57.94
C ASN A 133 3.77 -21.93 58.29
N GLN A 134 2.75 -22.13 57.45
CA GLN A 134 1.62 -23.02 57.75
C GLN A 134 1.94 -24.53 57.60
N ASP A 135 3.02 -24.91 56.91
CA ASP A 135 3.34 -26.32 56.59
C ASP A 135 4.58 -26.92 57.31
N LEU A 136 5.32 -26.16 58.12
CA LEU A 136 6.63 -26.61 58.65
C LEU A 136 6.61 -27.38 59.98
N THR A 137 5.47 -27.55 60.66
CA THR A 137 5.41 -28.18 61.99
C THR A 137 5.27 -29.71 61.98
N ALA A 138 5.14 -30.35 60.81
CA ALA A 138 4.90 -31.81 60.71
C ALA A 138 6.14 -32.69 60.48
N TYR A 139 7.31 -32.15 60.12
CA TYR A 139 8.51 -32.95 59.88
C TYR A 139 9.45 -32.97 61.09
N GLY A 140 9.15 -33.86 62.04
CA GLY A 140 10.07 -34.25 63.09
C GLY A 140 11.36 -34.83 62.51
N ARG A 141 12.52 -34.28 62.89
CA ARG A 141 13.83 -34.82 62.55
C ARG A 141 14.03 -36.17 63.25
N LEU A 142 14.09 -37.27 62.50
CA LEU A 142 14.46 -38.58 63.03
C LEU A 142 15.98 -38.66 63.20
N LYS A 143 16.43 -39.21 64.34
CA LYS A 143 17.84 -39.24 64.78
C LYS A 143 18.67 -40.39 64.19
N GLN A 144 18.10 -41.26 63.36
CA GLN A 144 18.79 -42.36 62.66
C GLN A 144 18.12 -42.70 61.32
N ALA A 145 18.84 -43.38 60.42
CA ALA A 145 18.34 -43.80 59.11
C ALA A 145 17.21 -44.83 59.26
N ASN A 146 16.14 -44.68 58.48
CA ASN A 146 15.00 -45.59 58.49
C ASN A 146 15.27 -46.77 57.54
N GLU A 147 15.68 -47.92 58.08
CA GLU A 147 15.89 -49.14 57.31
C GLU A 147 14.57 -49.91 57.13
N TRP A 148 14.22 -50.21 55.87
CA TRP A 148 12.98 -50.91 55.52
C TRP A 148 13.01 -52.34 56.06
N GLN A 149 11.92 -52.78 56.70
CA GLN A 149 11.79 -54.14 57.26
C GLN A 149 11.26 -55.15 56.22
N ASN A 150 11.20 -56.44 56.57
CA ASN A 150 10.66 -57.49 55.68
C ASN A 150 9.18 -57.28 55.27
N TYR A 151 8.43 -56.50 56.05
CA TYR A 151 7.06 -56.08 55.72
C TYR A 151 6.86 -54.63 56.12
N ASN A 152 6.51 -53.77 55.15
CA ASN A 152 6.21 -52.35 55.38
C ASN A 152 4.81 -52.05 54.86
N LYS A 153 3.92 -51.53 55.72
CA LYS A 153 2.54 -51.17 55.37
C LYS A 153 2.41 -49.66 55.32
N PHE A 154 2.19 -49.11 54.13
CA PHE A 154 1.92 -47.69 53.92
C PHE A 154 0.42 -47.49 53.76
N THR A 155 -0.19 -46.69 54.63
CA THR A 155 -1.63 -46.38 54.61
C THR A 155 -1.95 -45.10 53.83
N SER A 156 -0.95 -44.51 53.18
CA SER A 156 -1.05 -43.27 52.40
C SER A 156 -0.06 -43.28 51.23
N LYS A 157 -0.17 -42.30 50.32
CA LYS A 157 0.63 -42.22 49.09
C LYS A 157 2.13 -42.24 49.39
N VAL A 158 2.86 -43.14 48.74
CA VAL A 158 4.34 -43.21 48.77
C VAL A 158 4.88 -42.64 47.46
N THR A 159 5.88 -41.76 47.53
CA THR A 159 6.59 -41.20 46.36
C THR A 159 8.08 -41.38 46.55
N MET A 160 8.78 -41.96 45.56
CA MET A 160 10.24 -42.09 45.54
C MET A 160 10.79 -41.11 44.51
N SER A 161 11.61 -40.16 44.93
CA SER A 161 12.15 -39.07 44.09
C SER A 161 13.59 -39.30 43.61
N GLY A 162 14.25 -40.38 44.06
CA GLY A 162 15.54 -40.84 43.55
C GLY A 162 15.41 -42.04 42.60
N GLY A 163 16.53 -42.51 42.05
CA GLY A 163 16.56 -43.74 41.24
C GLY A 163 16.33 -44.99 42.09
N LEU A 164 15.63 -45.99 41.52
CA LEU A 164 15.49 -47.33 42.11
C LEU A 164 16.45 -48.28 41.39
N GLU A 165 17.47 -48.76 42.09
CA GLU A 165 18.42 -49.76 41.56
C GLU A 165 18.03 -51.16 42.05
N LEU A 166 17.82 -52.10 41.11
CA LEU A 166 17.59 -53.52 41.40
C LEU A 166 18.86 -54.29 41.06
N LEU A 167 19.51 -54.88 42.07
CA LEU A 167 20.75 -55.62 41.90
C LEU A 167 20.50 -57.13 41.76
N GLY A 168 21.20 -57.79 40.84
CA GLY A 168 21.14 -59.24 40.64
C GLY A 168 19.77 -59.73 40.18
N ASN A 169 19.25 -60.81 40.78
CA ASN A 169 17.96 -61.42 40.42
C ASN A 169 16.76 -60.77 41.14
N ALA A 170 16.90 -59.53 41.62
CA ALA A 170 15.83 -58.84 42.33
C ALA A 170 14.70 -58.41 41.38
N SER A 171 13.46 -58.53 41.85
CA SER A 171 12.27 -58.06 41.11
C SER A 171 11.44 -57.13 41.98
N LEU A 172 10.95 -56.02 41.40
CA LEU A 172 9.91 -55.21 42.01
C LEU A 172 8.56 -55.66 41.46
N ASN A 173 7.71 -56.23 42.33
CA ASN A 173 6.35 -56.63 41.97
C ASN A 173 5.35 -55.80 42.78
N LEU A 174 4.37 -55.21 42.08
CA LEU A 174 3.19 -54.62 42.69
C LEU A 174 2.02 -55.58 42.51
N THR A 175 1.51 -56.11 43.63
CA THR A 175 0.42 -57.08 43.65
C THR A 175 -0.81 -56.45 44.31
N HIS A 176 -1.98 -56.57 43.69
CA HIS A 176 -3.24 -56.09 44.23
C HIS A 176 -4.27 -57.21 44.19
N ASN A 177 -4.90 -57.51 45.33
CA ASN A 177 -5.89 -58.59 45.47
C ASN A 177 -5.40 -59.97 44.96
N GLY A 178 -4.11 -60.27 45.12
CA GLY A 178 -3.52 -61.54 44.70
C GLY A 178 -3.11 -61.62 43.23
N GLU A 179 -3.43 -60.60 42.43
CA GLU A 179 -2.98 -60.49 41.03
C GLU A 179 -1.81 -59.52 40.89
N MET A 180 -0.84 -59.88 40.07
CA MET A 180 0.34 -59.06 39.80
C MET A 180 -0.03 -57.95 38.81
N VAL A 181 -0.05 -56.71 39.28
CA VAL A 181 -0.45 -55.53 38.48
C VAL A 181 0.73 -54.99 37.68
N THR A 182 1.93 -55.05 38.22
CA THR A 182 3.16 -54.63 37.54
C THR A 182 4.37 -55.40 38.06
N SER A 183 5.24 -55.83 37.16
CA SER A 183 6.52 -56.48 37.47
C SER A 183 7.64 -55.76 36.73
N LEU A 184 8.72 -55.48 37.42
CA LEU A 184 10.00 -55.09 36.84
C LEU A 184 11.07 -56.08 37.29
N SER A 185 11.71 -56.71 36.32
CA SER A 185 12.83 -57.61 36.52
C SER A 185 13.91 -57.34 35.48
N THR A 186 15.10 -57.89 35.68
CA THR A 186 16.19 -57.87 34.68
C THR A 186 15.82 -58.56 33.36
N ASN A 187 14.75 -59.37 33.35
CA ASN A 187 14.33 -60.18 32.21
C ASN A 187 13.04 -59.65 31.52
N GLY A 188 12.46 -58.54 31.99
CA GLY A 188 11.28 -57.93 31.37
C GLY A 188 10.40 -57.10 32.30
N SER A 189 9.44 -56.36 31.71
CA SER A 189 8.45 -55.54 32.41
C SER A 189 7.02 -55.71 31.86
N LEU A 190 6.02 -55.60 32.75
CA LEU A 190 4.60 -55.61 32.42
C LEU A 190 3.97 -54.21 32.28
N LEU A 191 4.75 -53.13 32.39
CA LEU A 191 4.27 -51.76 32.26
C LEU A 191 3.72 -51.49 30.86
N LYS A 192 2.40 -51.30 30.72
CA LYS A 192 1.76 -50.84 29.48
C LYS A 192 1.59 -49.32 29.49
N GLY A 193 2.58 -48.62 28.94
CA GLY A 193 2.60 -47.16 28.71
C GLY A 193 3.82 -46.80 27.84
N PRO A 194 3.87 -45.63 27.17
CA PRO A 194 4.94 -45.33 26.23
C PRO A 194 6.28 -45.25 26.98
N LEU A 195 7.19 -46.15 26.62
CA LEU A 195 8.55 -46.23 27.12
C LEU A 195 9.29 -44.95 26.69
N LYS A 196 10.08 -44.34 27.57
CA LYS A 196 11.10 -43.35 27.15
C LYS A 196 12.46 -43.95 27.43
N VAL A 197 13.37 -43.90 26.46
CA VAL A 197 14.77 -44.33 26.61
C VAL A 197 15.62 -43.11 26.28
N ASP A 198 16.53 -42.74 27.18
CA ASP A 198 17.47 -41.61 27.02
C ASP A 198 16.83 -40.25 26.64
N GLY A 199 15.61 -40.02 27.12
CA GLY A 199 14.87 -38.76 26.89
C GLY A 199 13.95 -38.79 25.68
N ASP A 200 14.05 -39.78 24.79
CA ASP A 200 13.23 -39.90 23.60
C ASP A 200 12.00 -40.80 23.82
N LEU A 201 10.87 -40.39 23.25
CA LEU A 201 9.60 -41.12 23.31
C LEU A 201 9.62 -42.35 22.39
N VAL A 202 9.42 -43.54 22.95
CA VAL A 202 9.02 -44.72 22.17
C VAL A 202 7.52 -44.64 21.95
N TYR A 203 7.13 -44.06 20.81
CA TYR A 203 5.74 -43.78 20.47
C TYR A 203 4.90 -45.06 20.29
N THR A 204 3.64 -45.01 20.71
CA THR A 204 2.63 -46.03 20.35
C THR A 204 2.25 -45.91 18.86
N LYS A 205 1.76 -47.00 18.24
CA LYS A 205 1.40 -47.01 16.81
C LYS A 205 0.51 -45.82 16.39
N ALA A 206 -0.50 -45.47 17.19
CA ALA A 206 -1.38 -44.33 16.89
C ALA A 206 -0.67 -42.97 16.94
N GLN A 207 0.35 -42.82 17.80
CA GLN A 207 1.16 -41.60 17.86
C GLN A 207 2.16 -41.55 16.70
N VAL A 208 2.73 -42.70 16.32
CA VAL A 208 3.53 -42.84 15.11
C VAL A 208 2.70 -42.48 13.89
N ASP A 209 1.47 -42.98 13.78
CA ASP A 209 0.58 -42.68 12.66
C ASP A 209 0.26 -41.17 12.59
N ALA A 210 0.03 -40.51 13.73
CA ALA A 210 -0.21 -39.07 13.77
C ALA A 210 1.03 -38.23 13.36
N VAL A 211 2.22 -38.63 13.81
CA VAL A 211 3.50 -37.99 13.44
C VAL A 211 3.80 -38.23 11.96
N ILE A 212 3.62 -39.46 11.47
CA ILE A 212 3.74 -39.79 10.05
C ILE A 212 2.74 -38.97 9.22
N LEU A 213 1.49 -38.82 9.68
CA LEU A 213 0.51 -38.02 8.94
C LEU A 213 0.88 -36.53 8.89
N ALA A 214 1.44 -36.00 9.98
CA ALA A 214 1.93 -34.63 10.06
C ALA A 214 3.16 -34.42 9.17
N GLU A 215 4.09 -35.38 9.16
CA GLU A 215 5.28 -35.36 8.32
C GLU A 215 4.93 -35.54 6.84
N ILE A 216 3.98 -36.42 6.50
CA ILE A 216 3.45 -36.53 5.13
C ILE A 216 2.78 -35.22 4.69
N LYS A 217 2.06 -34.52 5.57
CA LYS A 217 1.52 -33.18 5.26
C LYS A 217 2.63 -32.16 5.06
N SER A 218 3.68 -32.19 5.89
CA SER A 218 4.86 -31.32 5.77
C SER A 218 5.61 -31.57 4.46
N LEU A 219 5.90 -32.83 4.15
CA LEU A 219 6.54 -33.26 2.90
C LEU A 219 5.67 -32.93 1.69
N LYS A 220 4.35 -33.13 1.75
CA LYS A 220 3.44 -32.70 0.68
C LYS A 220 3.52 -31.20 0.45
N LYS A 221 3.58 -30.40 1.52
CA LYS A 221 3.70 -28.94 1.42
C LYS A 221 5.07 -28.54 0.84
N ASP A 222 6.16 -29.10 1.35
CA ASP A 222 7.52 -28.82 0.87
C ASP A 222 7.72 -29.27 -0.58
N TRP A 223 7.13 -30.40 -0.98
CA TRP A 223 7.08 -30.82 -2.37
C TRP A 223 6.20 -29.91 -3.22
N THR A 224 5.08 -29.42 -2.71
CA THR A 224 4.24 -28.45 -3.43
C THR A 224 5.01 -27.16 -3.66
N ASP A 225 5.74 -26.65 -2.66
CA ASP A 225 6.54 -25.43 -2.76
C ASP A 225 7.78 -25.64 -3.67
N LYS A 226 8.42 -26.82 -3.64
CA LYS A 226 9.51 -27.17 -4.58
C LYS A 226 9.02 -27.40 -6.01
N ILE A 227 7.84 -27.99 -6.18
CA ILE A 227 7.17 -28.12 -7.48
C ILE A 227 6.84 -26.71 -8.00
N ILE A 228 6.32 -25.81 -7.17
CA ILE A 228 6.05 -24.41 -7.54
C ILE A 228 7.33 -23.65 -7.92
N ASN A 229 8.49 -23.99 -7.36
CA ASN A 229 9.79 -23.38 -7.73
C ASN A 229 10.48 -24.03 -8.93
N TRP A 230 10.29 -25.34 -9.17
CA TRP A 230 10.80 -26.05 -10.36
C TRP A 230 10.20 -25.49 -11.67
N LEU A 231 9.00 -24.95 -11.55
CA LEU A 231 8.21 -24.32 -12.59
C LEU A 231 8.83 -23.04 -13.18
N ALA A 232 9.94 -22.51 -12.61
CA ALA A 232 10.51 -21.21 -13.01
C ALA A 232 11.68 -21.26 -14.00
N LEU A 233 12.19 -22.43 -14.43
CA LEU A 233 13.38 -22.47 -15.29
C LEU A 233 13.16 -23.39 -16.50
N ALA A 234 12.53 -22.86 -17.54
CA ALA A 234 12.73 -23.41 -18.88
C ALA A 234 14.24 -23.39 -19.19
N ASP A 235 14.77 -24.47 -19.77
CA ASP A 235 16.18 -24.58 -20.14
C ASP A 235 16.57 -23.57 -21.24
N ALA A 236 15.59 -23.13 -22.03
CA ALA A 236 15.71 -21.95 -22.89
C ALA A 236 14.33 -21.29 -23.13
N GLU A 237 14.35 -19.98 -23.33
CA GLU A 237 13.22 -19.19 -23.83
C GLU A 237 13.63 -18.49 -25.13
N LEU A 238 12.80 -18.58 -26.17
CA LEU A 238 12.99 -17.91 -27.45
C LEU A 238 11.82 -16.96 -27.69
N LEU A 239 12.09 -15.66 -27.84
CA LEU A 239 11.06 -14.64 -28.08
C LEU A 239 11.17 -14.10 -29.51
N TYR A 240 10.07 -14.15 -30.25
CA TYR A 240 9.93 -13.64 -31.61
C TYR A 240 8.92 -12.49 -31.63
N THR A 241 9.35 -11.35 -32.16
CA THR A 241 8.52 -10.14 -32.34
C THR A 241 8.48 -9.69 -33.80
N GLN A 242 9.06 -10.47 -34.71
CA GLN A 242 9.09 -10.24 -36.16
C GLN A 242 8.84 -11.56 -36.90
N ASP A 243 8.52 -11.45 -38.18
CA ASP A 243 8.21 -12.59 -39.05
C ASP A 243 9.50 -13.36 -39.36
N GLU A 244 9.61 -14.57 -38.81
CA GLU A 244 10.84 -15.34 -38.85
C GLU A 244 10.53 -16.84 -38.78
N LYS A 245 11.51 -17.67 -39.15
CA LYS A 245 11.44 -19.11 -38.93
C LYS A 245 12.05 -19.47 -37.58
N ILE A 246 11.45 -20.38 -36.83
CA ILE A 246 11.98 -20.84 -35.53
C ILE A 246 13.41 -21.36 -35.69
N GLN A 247 14.34 -20.75 -34.96
CA GLN A 247 15.72 -21.18 -34.85
C GLN A 247 15.91 -22.02 -33.58
N TRP A 248 16.04 -23.33 -33.75
CA TRP A 248 16.22 -24.25 -32.62
C TRP A 248 17.68 -24.24 -32.13
N PRO A 249 17.91 -24.14 -30.80
CA PRO A 249 19.24 -24.38 -30.23
C PRO A 249 19.78 -25.77 -30.57
N ASN A 250 21.11 -25.91 -30.73
CA ASN A 250 21.77 -27.15 -31.17
C ASN A 250 21.46 -28.39 -30.31
N TRP A 251 21.04 -28.21 -29.06
CA TRP A 251 20.73 -29.30 -28.15
C TRP A 251 19.29 -29.81 -28.27
N VAL A 252 18.42 -29.10 -28.99
CA VAL A 252 17.01 -29.46 -29.16
C VAL A 252 16.89 -30.69 -30.05
N THR A 253 16.27 -31.74 -29.52
CA THR A 253 15.99 -32.99 -30.22
C THR A 253 14.50 -33.12 -30.49
N ASP A 254 14.10 -34.10 -31.30
CA ASP A 254 12.68 -34.36 -31.58
C ASP A 254 11.86 -34.75 -30.33
N LYS A 255 12.53 -35.19 -29.26
CA LYS A 255 11.91 -35.49 -27.95
C LYS A 255 11.88 -34.32 -26.99
N THR A 256 12.52 -33.19 -27.32
CA THR A 256 12.49 -32.00 -26.47
C THR A 256 11.06 -31.51 -26.33
N LYS A 257 10.66 -31.26 -25.09
CA LYS A 257 9.35 -30.70 -24.74
C LYS A 257 9.33 -29.21 -25.07
N VAL A 258 8.26 -28.77 -25.73
CA VAL A 258 8.09 -27.42 -26.24
C VAL A 258 6.75 -26.87 -25.81
N GLU A 259 6.76 -25.64 -25.32
CA GLU A 259 5.58 -24.79 -25.18
C GLU A 259 5.71 -23.64 -26.16
N ILE A 260 4.67 -23.37 -26.94
CA ILE A 260 4.57 -22.19 -27.79
C ILE A 260 3.40 -21.36 -27.30
N GLN A 261 3.69 -20.13 -26.89
CA GLN A 261 2.69 -19.14 -26.52
C GLN A 261 2.71 -18.01 -27.55
N ALA A 262 1.57 -17.72 -28.16
CA ALA A 262 1.42 -16.75 -29.23
C ALA A 262 0.32 -15.75 -28.91
N TRP A 263 0.59 -14.47 -29.15
CA TRP A 263 -0.37 -13.39 -28.97
C TRP A 263 -0.69 -12.72 -30.29
N GLY A 264 -1.96 -12.48 -30.60
CA GLY A 264 -2.38 -11.63 -31.71
C GLY A 264 -2.12 -10.14 -31.44
N GLY A 265 -2.13 -9.30 -32.48
CA GLY A 265 -1.97 -7.85 -32.33
C GLY A 265 -3.18 -7.20 -31.63
N GLY A 266 -2.95 -6.12 -30.89
CA GLY A 266 -4.03 -5.34 -30.26
C GLY A 266 -4.75 -4.45 -31.26
N GLY A 267 -6.03 -4.19 -31.05
CA GLY A 267 -6.76 -3.16 -31.80
C GLY A 267 -6.40 -1.75 -31.35
N SER A 268 -6.45 -0.76 -32.25
CA SER A 268 -6.26 0.65 -31.88
C SER A 268 -7.52 1.28 -31.29
N GLY A 269 -7.38 2.39 -30.56
CA GLY A 269 -8.52 3.15 -30.05
C GLY A 269 -9.25 3.93 -31.14
N GLY A 270 -10.54 4.24 -30.93
CA GLY A 270 -11.35 5.03 -31.86
C GLY A 270 -11.07 6.54 -31.78
N GLY A 271 -11.49 7.26 -32.82
CA GLY A 271 -11.42 8.73 -32.87
C GLY A 271 -12.49 9.41 -31.99
N ALA A 272 -12.29 10.67 -31.63
CA ALA A 272 -13.24 11.44 -30.81
C ALA A 272 -14.01 12.48 -31.65
N ASP A 273 -15.20 12.83 -31.16
CA ASP A 273 -16.02 13.94 -31.60
C ASP A 273 -16.69 14.56 -30.36
N THR A 274 -16.03 15.58 -29.82
CA THR A 274 -16.34 16.19 -28.52
C THR A 274 -17.81 16.62 -28.46
N PRO A 275 -18.56 16.25 -27.40
CA PRO A 275 -18.09 15.63 -26.15
C PRO A 275 -17.92 14.09 -26.17
N GLY A 276 -18.28 13.40 -27.25
CA GLY A 276 -18.13 11.94 -27.37
C GLY A 276 -16.67 11.53 -27.60
N LEU A 277 -16.08 10.84 -26.63
CA LEU A 277 -14.68 10.42 -26.70
C LEU A 277 -14.55 9.03 -27.33
N GLY A 278 -13.37 8.71 -27.89
CA GLY A 278 -13.14 7.43 -28.56
C GLY A 278 -13.18 6.24 -27.61
N GLY A 279 -13.68 5.10 -28.08
CA GLY A 279 -13.57 3.83 -27.36
C GLY A 279 -12.16 3.23 -27.44
N GLY A 280 -11.76 2.42 -26.47
CA GLY A 280 -10.49 1.71 -26.52
C GLY A 280 -10.55 0.47 -27.42
N GLY A 281 -9.43 0.09 -28.03
CA GLY A 281 -9.30 -1.13 -28.82
C GLY A 281 -9.22 -2.38 -27.95
N GLY A 282 -9.67 -3.52 -28.47
CA GLY A 282 -9.56 -4.81 -27.76
C GLY A 282 -8.14 -5.36 -27.77
N GLY A 283 -7.78 -6.13 -26.76
CA GLY A 283 -6.51 -6.86 -26.72
C GLY A 283 -6.52 -8.06 -27.67
N GLY A 284 -5.36 -8.47 -28.18
CA GLY A 284 -5.20 -9.70 -28.96
C GLY A 284 -5.44 -10.96 -28.14
N GLY A 285 -5.90 -12.02 -28.78
CA GLY A 285 -6.03 -13.34 -28.17
C GLY A 285 -4.66 -13.95 -27.89
N CYS A 286 -4.60 -14.87 -26.93
CA CYS A 286 -3.42 -15.67 -26.63
C CYS A 286 -3.72 -17.14 -26.88
N SER A 287 -2.94 -17.76 -27.75
CA SER A 287 -2.97 -19.19 -27.96
C SER A 287 -1.75 -19.86 -27.38
N VAL A 288 -1.93 -20.99 -26.72
CA VAL A 288 -0.82 -21.77 -26.17
C VAL A 288 -0.92 -23.19 -26.65
N TRP A 289 0.23 -23.74 -27.04
CA TRP A 289 0.38 -25.12 -27.47
C TRP A 289 1.48 -25.80 -26.67
N TYR A 290 1.26 -27.06 -26.34
CA TYR A 290 2.23 -27.89 -25.65
C TYR A 290 2.39 -29.25 -26.34
N GLY A 291 3.64 -29.65 -26.60
CA GLY A 291 3.95 -30.93 -27.22
C GLY A 291 5.45 -31.16 -27.38
N TYR A 292 5.81 -32.07 -28.28
CA TYR A 292 7.20 -32.39 -28.59
C TYR A 292 7.67 -31.64 -29.84
N LYS A 293 8.96 -31.33 -29.94
CA LYS A 293 9.53 -30.68 -31.13
C LYS A 293 9.28 -31.48 -32.42
N ALA A 294 9.14 -32.82 -32.33
CA ALA A 294 8.73 -33.65 -33.46
C ALA A 294 7.40 -33.22 -34.11
N ASP A 295 6.44 -32.75 -33.31
CA ASP A 295 5.09 -32.39 -33.75
C ASP A 295 5.06 -31.04 -34.49
N LEU A 296 6.14 -30.25 -34.41
CA LEU A 296 6.31 -28.95 -35.08
C LEU A 296 6.99 -29.06 -36.45
N LYS A 297 7.33 -30.27 -36.90
CA LYS A 297 8.05 -30.47 -38.15
C LYS A 297 7.23 -29.98 -39.36
N GLY A 298 7.72 -28.95 -40.05
CA GLY A 298 7.01 -28.29 -41.16
C GLY A 298 6.06 -27.17 -40.73
N HIS A 299 6.04 -26.83 -39.44
CA HIS A 299 5.22 -25.79 -38.81
C HIS A 299 6.09 -24.70 -38.14
N GLU A 300 7.29 -24.43 -38.66
CA GLU A 300 8.27 -23.55 -38.00
C GLU A 300 8.22 -22.08 -38.44
N ASP A 301 7.40 -21.72 -39.42
CA ASP A 301 7.30 -20.34 -39.90
C ASP A 301 6.38 -19.52 -38.97
N ILE A 302 6.84 -18.35 -38.53
CA ILE A 302 6.08 -17.43 -37.67
C ILE A 302 5.73 -16.16 -38.46
N THR A 303 4.45 -15.79 -38.42
CA THR A 303 3.94 -14.49 -38.86
C THR A 303 3.35 -13.76 -37.65
N ILE A 304 3.88 -12.59 -37.33
CA ILE A 304 3.46 -11.78 -36.18
C ILE A 304 2.30 -10.86 -36.56
N GLY A 305 1.22 -10.94 -35.79
CA GLY A 305 0.08 -10.05 -35.90
C GLY A 305 0.44 -8.63 -35.48
N LYS A 306 0.38 -7.68 -36.42
CA LYS A 306 0.66 -6.27 -36.15
C LYS A 306 -0.43 -5.59 -35.34
N GLY A 307 -0.06 -4.65 -34.48
CA GLY A 307 -1.02 -3.82 -33.77
C GLY A 307 -1.80 -2.92 -34.73
N GLY A 308 -3.05 -2.61 -34.39
CA GLY A 308 -3.86 -1.67 -35.14
C GLY A 308 -3.20 -0.28 -35.16
N ALA A 309 -3.14 0.35 -36.33
CA ALA A 309 -2.57 1.69 -36.48
C ALA A 309 -3.48 2.76 -35.84
N CYS A 310 -2.87 3.74 -35.16
CA CYS A 310 -3.61 4.87 -34.58
C CYS A 310 -4.41 5.64 -35.65
N ILE A 311 -5.52 6.25 -35.25
CA ILE A 311 -6.35 7.07 -36.14
C ILE A 311 -6.55 8.46 -35.53
N ALA A 312 -6.47 9.51 -36.38
CA ALA A 312 -6.65 10.91 -35.99
C ALA A 312 -7.89 11.56 -36.61
N SER A 313 -8.82 10.75 -37.13
CA SER A 313 -10.04 11.22 -37.79
C SER A 313 -11.21 11.28 -36.82
N ARG A 314 -12.05 12.33 -36.96
CA ARG A 314 -13.27 12.52 -36.16
C ARG A 314 -14.23 11.35 -36.34
N SER A 315 -14.79 10.84 -35.25
CA SER A 315 -15.77 9.74 -35.25
C SER A 315 -15.36 8.46 -35.99
N ALA A 316 -14.07 8.23 -36.21
CA ALA A 316 -13.63 7.08 -36.99
C ALA A 316 -13.51 5.82 -36.12
N THR A 317 -14.06 4.70 -36.63
CA THR A 317 -13.78 3.36 -36.12
C THR A 317 -12.36 2.96 -36.49
N SER A 318 -11.66 2.35 -35.53
CA SER A 318 -10.22 2.11 -35.64
C SER A 318 -9.84 0.78 -36.30
N HIS A 319 -8.54 0.58 -36.52
CA HIS A 319 -7.98 -0.63 -37.11
C HIS A 319 -7.89 -1.77 -36.10
N SER A 320 -8.26 -2.97 -36.55
CA SER A 320 -8.06 -4.21 -35.79
C SER A 320 -6.59 -4.64 -35.84
N GLY A 321 -6.15 -5.33 -34.80
CA GLY A 321 -4.86 -6.00 -34.81
C GLY A 321 -4.84 -7.18 -35.77
N GLY A 322 -3.66 -7.48 -36.30
CA GLY A 322 -3.38 -8.65 -37.12
C GLY A 322 -3.35 -9.94 -36.29
N THR A 323 -3.55 -11.06 -36.98
CA THR A 323 -3.47 -12.40 -36.40
C THR A 323 -2.03 -12.90 -36.40
N THR A 324 -1.58 -13.45 -35.28
CA THR A 324 -0.30 -14.16 -35.21
C THR A 324 -0.52 -15.62 -35.57
N ILE A 325 0.29 -16.12 -36.49
CA ILE A 325 0.18 -17.47 -37.07
C ILE A 325 1.53 -18.16 -36.94
N ILE A 326 1.51 -19.41 -36.47
CA ILE A 326 2.67 -20.30 -36.44
C ILE A 326 2.34 -21.50 -37.30
N GLY A 327 3.20 -21.78 -38.28
CA GLY A 327 3.21 -23.00 -39.07
C GLY A 327 1.91 -23.30 -39.80
N LYS A 328 1.58 -22.56 -40.87
CA LYS A 328 0.38 -22.81 -41.70
C LYS A 328 -0.90 -23.03 -40.88
N ASP A 329 -1.20 -22.07 -40.00
CA ASP A 329 -2.36 -22.07 -39.09
C ASP A 329 -2.34 -23.15 -37.99
N PHE A 330 -1.20 -23.81 -37.76
CA PHE A 330 -1.04 -24.80 -36.68
C PHE A 330 -1.33 -24.18 -35.30
N ILE A 331 -0.85 -22.96 -35.06
CA ILE A 331 -1.28 -22.14 -33.91
C ILE A 331 -1.69 -20.78 -34.45
N THR A 332 -2.88 -20.33 -34.05
CA THR A 332 -3.43 -19.04 -34.44
C THR A 332 -3.89 -18.27 -33.21
N ALA A 333 -3.47 -17.02 -33.09
CA ALA A 333 -3.93 -16.09 -32.06
C ALA A 333 -4.44 -14.82 -32.75
N THR A 334 -5.76 -14.59 -32.72
CA THR A 334 -6.36 -13.51 -33.52
C THR A 334 -6.19 -12.16 -32.86
N GLY A 335 -6.10 -11.12 -33.69
CA GLY A 335 -5.98 -9.75 -33.19
C GLY A 335 -7.27 -9.21 -32.58
N GLY A 336 -7.14 -8.22 -31.71
CA GLY A 336 -8.26 -7.49 -31.13
C GLY A 336 -8.89 -6.51 -32.11
N GLN A 337 -10.17 -6.24 -31.97
CA GLN A 337 -10.89 -5.28 -32.82
C GLN A 337 -10.59 -3.83 -32.42
N GLY A 338 -10.60 -2.93 -33.39
CA GLY A 338 -10.47 -1.50 -33.14
C GLY A 338 -11.63 -0.93 -32.31
N GLY A 339 -11.35 0.11 -31.52
CA GLY A 339 -12.36 0.86 -30.79
C GLY A 339 -13.28 1.65 -31.74
N GLY A 340 -14.54 1.81 -31.35
CA GLY A 340 -15.51 2.63 -32.05
C GLY A 340 -15.23 4.12 -31.88
N GLY A 341 -15.54 4.91 -32.90
CA GLY A 341 -15.46 6.37 -32.84
C GLY A 341 -16.53 6.98 -31.93
N GLY A 342 -16.17 8.04 -31.22
CA GLY A 342 -17.13 8.90 -30.52
C GLY A 342 -17.86 9.81 -31.49
N HIS A 343 -19.10 10.14 -31.18
CA HIS A 343 -19.94 11.10 -31.89
C HIS A 343 -20.43 12.18 -30.92
N SER A 344 -20.82 13.34 -31.43
CA SER A 344 -21.32 14.48 -30.63
C SER A 344 -22.44 14.16 -29.63
N LEU A 345 -23.12 13.01 -29.76
CA LEU A 345 -24.21 12.56 -28.91
C LEU A 345 -23.89 11.29 -28.09
N LYS A 346 -22.74 10.63 -28.33
CA LYS A 346 -22.40 9.35 -27.70
C LYS A 346 -20.90 9.02 -27.83
N SER A 347 -20.26 8.62 -26.73
CA SER A 347 -18.91 8.07 -26.75
C SER A 347 -18.80 6.76 -27.54
N GLY A 348 -17.61 6.53 -28.09
CA GLY A 348 -17.27 5.35 -28.86
C GLY A 348 -17.26 4.09 -28.00
N SER A 349 -17.68 2.97 -28.59
CA SER A 349 -17.69 1.66 -27.92
C SER A 349 -16.31 1.03 -27.87
N GLY A 350 -16.05 0.23 -26.85
CA GLY A 350 -14.85 -0.61 -26.80
C GLY A 350 -14.81 -1.65 -27.92
N GLY A 351 -13.62 -1.92 -28.46
CA GLY A 351 -13.38 -3.01 -29.41
C GLY A 351 -13.41 -4.37 -28.72
N ALA A 352 -13.94 -5.39 -29.40
CA ALA A 352 -13.91 -6.77 -28.90
C ALA A 352 -12.46 -7.30 -28.83
N GLY A 353 -12.17 -8.14 -27.84
CA GLY A 353 -10.88 -8.83 -27.77
C GLY A 353 -10.74 -9.91 -28.85
N GLY A 354 -9.49 -10.24 -29.16
CA GLY A 354 -9.14 -11.33 -30.05
C GLY A 354 -9.41 -12.69 -29.41
N ILE A 355 -9.51 -13.72 -30.24
CA ILE A 355 -9.78 -15.10 -29.86
C ILE A 355 -8.45 -15.85 -29.78
N GLY A 356 -8.26 -16.54 -28.67
CA GLY A 356 -7.13 -17.43 -28.43
C GLY A 356 -7.62 -18.72 -27.77
N GLY A 357 -6.74 -19.71 -27.67
CA GLY A 357 -7.11 -21.02 -27.12
C GLY A 357 -5.93 -21.75 -26.48
N ASN A 358 -6.23 -22.72 -25.62
CA ASN A 358 -5.24 -23.67 -25.16
C ASN A 358 -5.41 -24.97 -25.95
N PHE A 359 -4.36 -25.39 -26.65
CA PHE A 359 -4.33 -26.60 -27.47
C PHE A 359 -3.29 -27.57 -26.87
N SER A 360 -3.75 -28.65 -26.25
CA SER A 360 -2.87 -29.70 -25.72
C SER A 360 -2.90 -30.95 -26.61
N LEU A 361 -1.73 -31.40 -27.08
CA LEU A 361 -1.57 -32.71 -27.75
C LEU A 361 -1.00 -33.80 -26.84
N ALA A 362 -0.31 -33.44 -25.76
CA ALA A 362 0.20 -34.39 -24.78
C ALA A 362 -0.79 -34.54 -23.62
N THR A 363 -1.15 -35.77 -23.26
CA THR A 363 -1.79 -36.10 -21.97
C THR A 363 -0.80 -35.76 -20.87
N ASP A 364 -0.96 -34.62 -20.20
CA ASP A 364 -0.02 -34.23 -19.15
C ASP A 364 -0.72 -33.63 -17.93
N ASP A 365 -0.45 -34.25 -16.77
CA ASP A 365 -0.93 -33.94 -15.43
C ASP A 365 -0.30 -32.67 -14.81
N ARG A 366 0.25 -31.75 -15.63
CA ARG A 366 0.92 -30.53 -15.16
C ARG A 366 -0.04 -29.33 -15.15
N PRO A 367 -0.51 -28.86 -13.98
CA PRO A 367 -1.78 -28.14 -13.95
C PRO A 367 -1.79 -26.66 -14.37
N ASN A 368 -0.66 -25.97 -14.65
CA ASN A 368 -0.68 -24.51 -14.46
C ASN A 368 0.18 -23.60 -15.37
N PHE A 369 0.78 -24.06 -16.46
CA PHE A 369 1.74 -23.20 -17.20
C PHE A 369 1.15 -22.35 -18.33
N ALA A 370 0.12 -22.84 -19.02
CA ALA A 370 -0.37 -22.25 -20.24
C ALA A 370 -1.81 -21.74 -20.09
N LYS A 371 -2.02 -20.51 -19.62
CA LYS A 371 -3.35 -19.88 -19.70
C LYS A 371 -3.51 -19.21 -21.06
N GLY A 372 -3.83 -20.00 -22.09
CA GLY A 372 -4.41 -19.46 -23.31
C GLY A 372 -5.74 -18.77 -23.00
N GLY A 373 -6.18 -17.86 -23.87
CA GLY A 373 -7.45 -17.18 -23.65
C GLY A 373 -7.68 -16.01 -24.59
N ASN A 374 -8.92 -15.54 -24.60
CA ASN A 374 -9.31 -14.38 -25.37
C ASN A 374 -8.67 -13.11 -24.79
N GLY A 375 -8.38 -12.16 -25.66
CA GLY A 375 -8.05 -10.81 -25.24
C GLY A 375 -9.24 -10.16 -24.56
N ASN A 376 -8.96 -9.21 -23.67
CA ASN A 376 -10.02 -8.45 -23.02
C ASN A 376 -10.59 -7.42 -24.02
N PRO A 377 -11.91 -7.18 -23.99
CA PRO A 377 -12.48 -6.08 -24.74
C PRO A 377 -11.97 -4.73 -24.20
N GLY A 378 -11.83 -3.75 -25.08
CA GLY A 378 -11.64 -2.36 -24.68
C GLY A 378 -12.90 -1.81 -24.01
N THR A 379 -12.79 -0.66 -23.34
CA THR A 379 -13.95 0.00 -22.75
C THR A 379 -14.47 1.12 -23.63
N SER A 380 -15.74 1.47 -23.46
CA SER A 380 -16.29 2.70 -24.05
C SER A 380 -15.67 3.94 -23.41
N GLY A 381 -15.66 5.05 -24.15
CA GLY A 381 -15.37 6.37 -23.59
C GLY A 381 -16.49 6.86 -22.66
N ILE A 382 -16.19 7.88 -21.86
CA ILE A 382 -17.16 8.60 -21.04
C ILE A 382 -17.22 10.04 -21.54
N ASP A 383 -18.43 10.47 -21.91
CA ASP A 383 -18.68 11.79 -22.53
C ASP A 383 -18.08 12.92 -21.70
N GLY A 384 -17.26 13.75 -22.36
CA GLY A 384 -16.63 14.94 -21.78
C GLY A 384 -15.69 14.67 -20.60
N LYS A 385 -15.26 13.41 -20.38
CA LYS A 385 -14.43 13.03 -19.22
C LYS A 385 -13.17 12.28 -19.61
N THR A 386 -13.30 11.02 -20.04
CA THR A 386 -12.16 10.14 -20.32
C THR A 386 -12.40 9.26 -21.53
N SER A 387 -11.39 9.05 -22.36
CA SER A 387 -11.49 8.07 -23.45
C SER A 387 -11.47 6.62 -22.93
N GLY A 388 -11.90 5.70 -23.78
CA GLY A 388 -11.94 4.28 -23.44
C GLY A 388 -10.56 3.67 -23.25
N ASN A 389 -10.46 2.72 -22.32
CA ASN A 389 -9.25 1.97 -22.04
C ASN A 389 -9.05 0.87 -23.10
N GLY A 390 -7.81 0.64 -23.49
CA GLY A 390 -7.43 -0.52 -24.28
C GLY A 390 -7.58 -1.82 -23.48
N GLY A 391 -7.98 -2.89 -24.15
CA GLY A 391 -8.10 -4.21 -23.56
C GLY A 391 -6.73 -4.88 -23.39
N ASP A 392 -6.51 -5.54 -22.26
CA ASP A 392 -5.32 -6.36 -22.05
C ASP A 392 -5.30 -7.57 -23.02
N ALA A 393 -4.10 -7.99 -23.42
CA ALA A 393 -3.93 -9.22 -24.19
C ALA A 393 -4.40 -10.46 -23.41
N GLY A 394 -4.72 -11.53 -24.13
CA GLY A 394 -5.08 -12.81 -23.53
C GLY A 394 -3.91 -13.43 -22.77
N GLY A 395 -4.21 -14.26 -21.76
CA GLY A 395 -3.19 -15.02 -21.04
C GLY A 395 -2.25 -14.20 -20.16
N ASP A 396 -0.94 -14.47 -20.23
CA ASP A 396 0.06 -13.78 -19.42
C ASP A 396 0.39 -12.39 -20.01
N THR A 397 0.16 -11.36 -19.20
CA THR A 397 0.37 -9.94 -19.56
C THR A 397 1.55 -9.31 -18.81
N SER A 398 2.34 -10.13 -18.09
CA SER A 398 3.53 -9.67 -17.37
C SER A 398 4.70 -9.29 -18.28
N ARG A 399 4.63 -9.65 -19.56
CA ARG A 399 5.66 -9.42 -20.58
C ARG A 399 5.06 -8.74 -21.81
N GLY A 400 5.88 -7.93 -22.50
CA GLY A 400 5.51 -7.22 -23.72
C GLY A 400 5.09 -5.77 -23.52
N GLY A 401 5.20 -4.97 -24.58
CA GLY A 401 4.83 -3.56 -24.59
C GLY A 401 3.32 -3.36 -24.51
N SER A 402 2.86 -2.33 -23.80
CA SER A 402 1.45 -1.96 -23.78
C SER A 402 1.03 -1.32 -25.12
N GLY A 403 -0.28 -1.25 -25.36
CA GLY A 403 -0.82 -0.38 -26.39
C GLY A 403 -0.41 1.09 -26.19
N GLY A 404 -0.73 1.92 -27.18
CA GLY A 404 -0.56 3.36 -27.10
C GLY A 404 -1.66 4.02 -26.27
N ILE A 405 -1.34 5.18 -25.71
CA ILE A 405 -2.34 6.10 -25.15
C ILE A 405 -2.84 7.04 -26.25
N GLY A 406 -4.13 7.37 -26.23
CA GLY A 406 -4.66 8.42 -27.09
C GLY A 406 -4.15 9.80 -26.65
N GLN A 407 -4.27 10.78 -27.54
CA GLN A 407 -3.92 12.19 -27.31
C GLN A 407 -5.17 13.08 -27.28
N GLY A 408 -5.00 14.28 -26.73
CA GLY A 408 -6.03 15.31 -26.70
C GLY A 408 -6.16 16.11 -25.41
N SER A 409 -7.27 16.84 -25.27
CA SER A 409 -7.50 17.79 -24.17
C SER A 409 -8.18 17.20 -22.93
N TYR A 410 -8.93 16.10 -23.07
CA TYR A 410 -9.57 15.40 -21.94
C TYR A 410 -8.64 14.35 -21.32
N SER A 411 -9.11 13.57 -20.34
CA SER A 411 -8.30 12.48 -19.79
C SER A 411 -8.20 11.29 -20.76
N SER A 412 -7.02 10.67 -20.86
CA SER A 412 -6.81 9.48 -21.68
C SER A 412 -7.15 8.21 -20.89
N GLY A 413 -7.79 7.24 -21.54
CA GLY A 413 -7.86 5.87 -21.04
C GLY A 413 -6.48 5.22 -20.96
N LYS A 414 -6.38 4.14 -20.19
CA LYS A 414 -5.16 3.34 -20.08
C LYS A 414 -4.96 2.49 -21.34
N ALA A 415 -3.71 2.28 -21.71
CA ALA A 415 -3.35 1.27 -22.69
C ALA A 415 -3.53 -0.15 -22.12
N GLY A 416 -3.92 -1.09 -22.98
CA GLY A 416 -3.95 -2.51 -22.66
C GLY A 416 -2.54 -3.06 -22.50
N ARG A 417 -2.36 -4.02 -21.58
CA ARG A 417 -1.07 -4.63 -21.22
C ARG A 417 -0.78 -5.89 -22.04
N GLY A 418 0.51 -6.21 -22.13
CA GLY A 418 1.03 -7.43 -22.75
C GLY A 418 1.22 -7.33 -24.26
N PHE A 419 1.93 -8.29 -24.86
CA PHE A 419 2.02 -8.43 -26.31
C PHE A 419 0.62 -8.53 -26.91
N GLY A 420 0.26 -7.62 -27.81
CA GLY A 420 -1.11 -7.50 -28.30
C GLY A 420 -2.06 -6.65 -27.46
N GLY A 421 -1.58 -5.87 -26.49
CA GLY A 421 -2.42 -4.94 -25.72
C GLY A 421 -3.11 -3.89 -26.62
N GLY A 422 -4.39 -3.64 -26.38
CA GLY A 422 -5.19 -2.67 -27.14
C GLY A 422 -4.81 -1.21 -26.85
N GLY A 423 -5.02 -0.33 -27.82
CA GLY A 423 -4.79 1.11 -27.68
C GLY A 423 -5.95 1.86 -27.03
N ALA A 424 -5.67 2.94 -26.29
CA ALA A 424 -6.71 3.79 -25.71
C ALA A 424 -7.38 4.70 -26.77
N GLY A 425 -8.63 5.09 -26.53
CA GLY A 425 -9.35 5.99 -27.42
C GLY A 425 -8.77 7.41 -27.47
N ALA A 426 -9.03 8.14 -28.55
CA ALA A 426 -8.71 9.57 -28.63
C ALA A 426 -9.55 10.38 -27.63
N HIS A 427 -9.00 11.48 -27.12
CA HIS A 427 -9.66 12.32 -26.11
C HIS A 427 -9.69 13.80 -26.48
N SER A 428 -9.66 14.11 -27.78
CA SER A 428 -10.22 15.33 -28.38
C SER A 428 -10.32 15.20 -29.90
N ASP A 429 -11.01 16.15 -30.52
CA ASP A 429 -11.20 16.19 -31.97
C ASP A 429 -9.85 16.17 -32.70
N TYR A 430 -9.82 15.44 -33.82
CA TYR A 430 -8.65 15.30 -34.70
C TYR A 430 -7.35 14.81 -34.02
N SER A 431 -7.45 14.30 -32.79
CA SER A 431 -6.30 13.84 -32.02
C SER A 431 -6.08 12.35 -32.26
N PRO A 432 -4.83 11.89 -32.37
CA PRO A 432 -4.54 10.48 -32.60
C PRO A 432 -4.99 9.63 -31.41
N SER A 433 -5.65 8.52 -31.69
CA SER A 433 -5.88 7.46 -30.71
C SER A 433 -4.59 6.69 -30.41
N GLY A 434 -4.63 5.84 -29.38
CA GLY A 434 -3.57 4.88 -29.13
C GLY A 434 -3.53 3.78 -30.18
N ALA A 435 -2.34 3.49 -30.71
CA ALA A 435 -2.11 2.29 -31.52
C ALA A 435 -2.23 1.01 -30.67
N GLY A 436 -2.57 -0.11 -31.27
CA GLY A 436 -2.44 -1.41 -30.61
C GLY A 436 -0.98 -1.85 -30.54
N ALA A 437 -0.63 -2.68 -29.57
CA ALA A 437 0.69 -3.33 -29.54
C ALA A 437 0.75 -4.49 -30.54
N ASP A 438 1.94 -4.74 -31.09
CA ASP A 438 2.22 -5.94 -31.88
C ASP A 438 2.08 -7.20 -31.00
N GLY A 439 1.67 -8.29 -31.64
CA GLY A 439 1.72 -9.63 -31.07
C GLY A 439 3.16 -10.13 -30.90
N ALA A 440 3.29 -11.34 -30.37
CA ALA A 440 4.59 -12.00 -30.21
C ALA A 440 4.42 -13.52 -30.15
N VAL A 441 5.53 -14.24 -30.26
CA VAL A 441 5.61 -15.68 -29.99
C VAL A 441 6.73 -15.93 -28.99
N LEU A 442 6.41 -16.59 -27.88
CA LEU A 442 7.34 -17.06 -26.87
C LEU A 442 7.38 -18.57 -26.88
N ILE A 443 8.56 -19.13 -27.07
CA ILE A 443 8.79 -20.57 -27.06
C ILE A 443 9.62 -20.93 -25.84
N ARG A 444 9.14 -21.88 -25.04
CA ARG A 444 9.85 -22.42 -23.89
C ARG A 444 10.25 -23.86 -24.14
N LEU A 445 11.47 -24.19 -23.76
CA LEU A 445 12.10 -25.48 -24.02
C LEU A 445 12.56 -26.11 -22.72
N TRP A 446 12.36 -27.42 -22.59
CA TRP A 446 12.86 -28.22 -21.47
C TRP A 446 13.66 -29.40 -21.98
N LYS A 447 14.85 -29.59 -21.42
CA LYS A 447 15.64 -30.81 -21.61
C LYS A 447 14.89 -32.00 -21.02
N ASP A 448 15.09 -33.15 -21.62
CA ASP A 448 14.58 -34.43 -21.11
C ASP A 448 15.36 -34.89 -19.87
#